data_AF-A0A2E1CZL1-F1
#
_entry.id   AF-A0A2E1CZL1-F1
#
_cell.length_a   1.000
_cell.length_b   1.000
_cell.length_c   1.000
_cell.angle_alpha   90.00
_cell.angle_beta   90.00
_cell.angle_gamma   90.00
#
_symmetry.space_group_name_H-M   'P 1'
#
loop_
_entity.id
_entity.type
_entity.pdbx_description
1 polymer ?
#
loop_
_entity_poly.entity_id
_entity_poly.type
_entity_poly.pdbx_seq_one_letter_code
_entity_poly.pdbx_strand_id
1 'polypeptide(L)'
;MFDGLLFGFIDNGVLAICALLGIDLDKKFAGQGINGALYGALFGNALSDGIGAILDFGWLITFNIVVGCLVVIPLVYIYTRFFRK
;
A
#
# COMPACT_ATOMS: atom_id res chain seq x y z
N MET A 1 18.21 -4.97 17.16
CA MET A 1 17.92 -3.51 17.12
C MET A 1 18.10 -2.96 15.70
N PHE A 2 19.19 -3.32 15.00
CA PHE A 2 19.37 -2.96 13.59
C PHE A 2 18.36 -3.64 12.65
N ASP A 3 17.92 -4.88 12.93
CA ASP A 3 16.98 -5.60 12.07
C ASP A 3 15.61 -4.91 12.01
N GLY A 4 15.11 -4.40 13.14
CA GLY A 4 13.86 -3.63 13.18
C GLY A 4 13.96 -2.30 12.46
N LEU A 5 15.12 -1.63 12.50
CA LEU A 5 15.35 -0.39 11.76
C LEU A 5 15.40 -0.66 10.25
N LEU A 6 16.11 -1.71 9.84
CA LEU A 6 16.20 -2.11 8.44
C LEU A 6 14.84 -2.55 7.90
N PHE A 7 14.09 -3.35 8.66
CA PHE A 7 12.74 -3.74 8.32
C PHE A 7 11.83 -2.52 8.16
N GLY A 8 11.81 -1.61 9.14
CA GLY A 8 11.01 -0.39 9.06
C GLY A 8 11.41 0.52 7.89
N PHE A 9 12.68 0.57 7.52
CA PHE A 9 13.16 1.30 6.35
C PHE A 9 12.68 0.68 5.04
N ILE A 10 12.78 -0.65 4.91
CA ILE A 10 12.28 -1.36 3.73
C ILE A 10 10.77 -1.19 3.63
N ASP A 11 10.06 -1.35 4.75
CA ASP A 11 8.61 -1.31 4.79
C ASP A 11 8.05 0.05 4.34
N ASN A 12 8.50 1.12 5.00
CA ASN A 12 8.11 2.48 4.63
C ASN A 12 8.69 2.92 3.29
N GLY A 13 9.82 2.34 2.87
CA GLY A 13 10.43 2.59 1.56
C GLY A 13 9.56 2.06 0.42
N VAL A 14 9.09 0.82 0.52
CA VAL A 14 8.16 0.21 -0.46
C VAL A 14 6.87 1.03 -0.53
N LEU A 15 6.28 1.36 0.63
CA LEU A 15 5.09 2.20 0.69
C LEU A 15 5.31 3.55 0.01
N ALA A 16 6.40 4.26 0.33
CA ALA A 16 6.71 5.57 -0.24
C ALA A 16 6.92 5.51 -1.75
N ILE A 17 7.64 4.51 -2.26
CA ILE A 17 7.84 4.32 -3.71
C ILE A 17 6.50 4.10 -4.40
N CYS A 18 5.65 3.21 -3.89
CA CYS A 18 4.34 2.96 -4.47
C CYS A 18 3.43 4.20 -4.43
N ALA A 19 3.48 4.99 -3.36
CA ALA A 19 2.74 6.25 -3.25
C ALA A 19 3.22 7.27 -4.29
N LEU A 20 4.54 7.44 -4.46
CA LEU A 20 5.12 8.34 -5.47
C LEU A 20 4.78 7.90 -6.90
N LEU A 21 4.90 6.60 -7.20
CA LEU A 21 4.47 6.04 -8.49
C LEU A 21 2.97 6.27 -8.74
N GLY A 22 2.16 6.12 -7.69
CA GLY A 22 0.74 6.42 -7.73
C GLY A 22 0.46 7.89 -8.06
N ILE A 23 1.16 8.83 -7.41
CA ILE A 23 1.06 10.27 -7.70
C ILE A 23 1.34 10.55 -9.18
N ASP A 24 2.44 10.00 -9.71
CA ASP A 24 2.84 10.23 -11.09
C ASP A 24 1.85 9.62 -12.08
N LEU A 25 1.31 8.44 -11.76
CA LEU A 25 0.30 7.78 -12.59
C LEU A 25 -1.01 8.57 -12.60
N ASP A 26 -1.51 9.01 -11.45
CA ASP A 26 -2.73 9.81 -11.34
C ASP A 26 -2.60 11.14 -12.11
N LYS A 27 -1.44 11.82 -11.99
CA LYS A 27 -1.14 13.02 -12.78
C LYS A 27 -1.09 12.76 -14.29
N LYS A 28 -0.58 11.60 -14.72
CA LYS A 28 -0.60 11.19 -16.15
C LYS A 28 -2.02 11.04 -16.68
N PHE A 29 -3.00 10.73 -15.83
CA PHE A 29 -4.42 10.64 -16.19
C PHE A 29 -5.21 11.92 -15.82
N ALA A 30 -4.55 13.08 -15.82
CA ALA A 30 -5.13 14.40 -15.51
C ALA A 30 -5.69 14.57 -14.08
N GLY A 31 -5.32 13.69 -13.15
CA GLY A 31 -5.57 13.85 -11.72
C GLY A 31 -4.60 14.82 -11.04
N GLN A 32 -4.90 15.17 -9.78
CA GLN A 32 -4.04 16.04 -8.96
C GLN A 32 -2.91 15.28 -8.24
N GLY A 33 -2.88 13.95 -8.34
CA GLY A 33 -1.91 13.09 -7.65
C GLY A 33 -2.39 12.59 -6.29
N ILE A 34 -3.47 13.15 -5.74
CA ILE A 34 -3.98 12.81 -4.40
C ILE A 34 -4.54 11.39 -4.35
N ASN A 35 -5.36 11.02 -5.34
CA ASN A 35 -5.94 9.69 -5.41
C ASN A 35 -4.85 8.67 -5.76
N GLY A 36 -3.93 9.06 -6.63
CA GLY A 36 -2.73 8.30 -6.92
C GLY A 36 -1.91 7.97 -5.68
N ALA A 37 -1.58 8.98 -4.86
CA ALA A 37 -0.87 8.79 -3.60
C ALA A 37 -1.60 7.82 -2.66
N LEU A 38 -2.92 8.01 -2.51
CA LEU A 38 -3.76 7.21 -1.62
C LEU A 38 -3.77 5.73 -2.05
N TYR A 39 -4.10 5.44 -3.30
CA TYR A 39 -4.14 4.06 -3.77
C TYR A 39 -2.76 3.45 -3.89
N GLY A 40 -1.76 4.23 -4.31
CA GLY A 40 -0.36 3.82 -4.32
C GLY A 40 0.12 3.41 -2.92
N ALA A 41 -0.21 4.18 -1.89
CA ALA A 41 0.12 3.84 -0.51
C ALA A 41 -0.62 2.57 -0.03
N LEU A 42 -1.89 2.38 -0.37
CA LEU A 42 -2.64 1.18 0.03
C LEU A 42 -2.10 -0.10 -0.64
N PHE A 43 -1.79 -0.05 -1.94
CA PHE A 43 -1.14 -1.16 -2.65
C PHE A 43 0.30 -1.37 -2.16
N GLY A 44 1.03 -0.29 -1.90
CA GLY A 44 2.38 -0.34 -1.32
C GLY A 44 2.39 -1.00 0.06
N ASN A 45 1.43 -0.67 0.92
CA ASN A 45 1.23 -1.32 2.22
C ASN A 45 0.95 -2.82 2.06
N ALA A 46 0.02 -3.21 1.18
CA ALA A 46 -0.28 -4.62 0.94
C ALA A 46 0.93 -5.41 0.42
N LEU A 47 1.72 -4.81 -0.47
CA LEU A 47 2.96 -5.40 -0.98
C LEU A 47 4.00 -5.54 0.14
N SER A 48 4.19 -4.47 0.91
CA SER A 48 5.19 -4.41 1.98
C SER A 48 4.89 -5.40 3.10
N ASP A 49 3.66 -5.42 3.59
CA ASP A 49 3.18 -6.38 4.60
C ASP A 49 3.31 -7.81 4.08
N GLY A 50 3.04 -8.05 2.78
CA GLY A 50 3.24 -9.36 2.15
C GLY A 50 4.71 -9.80 2.15
N ILE A 51 5.64 -8.88 1.86
CA ILE A 51 7.09 -9.14 1.91
C ILE A 51 7.55 -9.39 3.34
N GLY A 52 7.06 -8.64 4.33
CA GLY A 52 7.39 -8.94 5.72
C GLY A 52 6.80 -10.27 6.17
N ALA A 53 5.54 -10.52 5.83
CA ALA A 53 4.82 -11.69 6.27
C ALA A 53 5.30 -13.00 5.63
N ILE A 54 5.88 -12.99 4.43
CA ILE A 54 6.47 -14.21 3.83
C ILE A 54 7.79 -14.59 4.49
N LEU A 55 8.49 -13.61 5.10
CA LEU A 55 9.75 -13.84 5.82
C LEU A 55 9.51 -14.34 7.24
N ASP A 56 8.44 -13.87 7.89
CA ASP A 56 8.16 -14.17 9.29
C ASP A 56 7.07 -15.23 9.50
N PHE A 57 6.19 -15.45 8.52
CA PHE A 57 5.06 -16.38 8.63
C PHE A 57 4.97 -17.36 7.45
N GLY A 58 4.11 -18.38 7.60
CA GLY A 58 3.81 -19.34 6.54
C GLY A 58 2.80 -18.81 5.51
N TRP A 59 2.78 -19.42 4.33
CA TRP A 59 1.98 -19.03 3.16
C TRP A 59 0.52 -18.67 3.43
N LEU A 60 -0.18 -19.44 4.27
CA LEU A 60 -1.60 -19.18 4.55
C LEU A 60 -1.81 -17.88 5.35
N ILE A 61 -0.92 -17.61 6.31
CA ILE A 61 -0.98 -16.38 7.11
C ILE A 61 -0.61 -15.18 6.23
N THR A 62 0.48 -15.29 5.45
CA THR A 62 0.89 -14.27 4.48
C THR A 62 -0.26 -13.93 3.51
N PHE A 63 -0.94 -14.95 2.97
CA PHE A 63 -2.07 -14.76 2.07
C PHE A 63 -3.21 -13.99 2.75
N ASN A 64 -3.59 -14.38 3.97
CA ASN A 64 -4.65 -13.71 4.71
C ASN A 64 -4.30 -12.24 5.04
N ILE A 65 -3.05 -11.95 5.37
CA ILE A 65 -2.56 -10.58 5.59
C ILE A 65 -2.73 -9.75 4.31
N VAL A 66 -2.20 -10.24 3.18
CA VAL A 66 -2.30 -9.53 1.89
C VAL A 66 -3.75 -9.31 1.49
N VAL A 67 -4.61 -10.33 1.59
CA VAL A 67 -6.04 -10.20 1.30
C VAL A 67 -6.70 -9.17 2.22
N GLY A 68 -6.36 -9.17 3.51
CA GLY A 68 -6.83 -8.18 4.48
C GLY A 68 -6.49 -6.75 4.06
N CYS A 69 -5.24 -6.49 3.65
CA CYS A 69 -4.81 -5.18 3.18
C CYS A 69 -5.53 -4.78 1.87
N LEU A 70 -5.72 -5.71 0.93
CA LEU A 70 -6.39 -5.44 -0.34
C LEU A 70 -7.89 -5.18 -0.20
N VAL A 71 -8.58 -5.83 0.75
CA VAL A 71 -10.02 -5.65 0.98
C VAL A 71 -10.39 -4.23 1.40
N VAL A 72 -9.46 -3.51 2.03
CA VAL A 72 -9.69 -2.11 2.43
C VAL A 72 -9.73 -1.17 1.21
N ILE A 73 -9.07 -1.52 0.11
CA ILE A 73 -8.97 -0.66 -1.09
C ILE A 73 -10.35 -0.37 -1.70
N PRO A 74 -11.23 -1.36 -1.96
CA PRO A 74 -12.61 -1.11 -2.37
C PRO A 74 -13.39 -0.22 -1.40
N LEU A 75 -13.19 -0.36 -0.08
CA LEU A 75 -13.88 0.47 0.91
C LEU A 75 -13.46 1.93 0.81
N VAL A 76 -12.15 2.18 0.67
CA VAL A 76 -11.60 3.52 0.45
C VAL A 76 -12.07 4.09 -0.90
N TYR A 77 -12.17 3.27 -1.93
CA TYR A 77 -12.73 3.68 -3.22
C TYR A 77 -14.18 4.14 -3.10
N ILE A 78 -15.03 3.37 -2.42
CA ILE A 78 -16.41 3.76 -2.15
C ILE A 78 -16.44 5.08 -1.36
N TYR A 79 -15.65 5.19 -0.30
CA TYR A 79 -15.61 6.40 0.52
C TYR A 79 -15.22 7.64 -0.29
N THR A 80 -14.10 7.57 -1.02
CA THR A 80 -13.63 8.71 -1.82
C THR A 80 -14.59 9.05 -2.95
N ARG A 81 -15.17 8.05 -3.63
CA ARG A 81 -16.09 8.29 -4.74
C ARG A 81 -17.39 8.98 -4.31
N PHE A 82 -17.94 8.63 -3.16
CA PHE A 82 -19.28 9.06 -2.73
C PHE A 82 -19.29 10.14 -1.66
N PHE A 83 -18.29 10.19 -0.78
CA PHE A 83 -18.29 11.07 0.40
C PHE A 83 -17.20 12.14 0.38
N ARG A 84 -16.12 11.93 -0.36
CA ARG A 84 -15.01 12.88 -0.47
C ARG A 84 -14.91 13.43 -1.90
N LYS A 85 -15.78 14.38 -2.23
CA LYS A 85 -15.69 15.12 -3.51
C LYS A 85 -14.39 15.94 -3.57
#